data_AF-A0A7W1DL34-F1
#
_entry.id   AF-A0A7W1DL34-F1
#
_cell.length_a   1.000
_cell.length_b   1.000
_cell.length_c   1.000
_cell.angle_alpha   90.00
_cell.angle_beta   90.00
_cell.angle_gamma   90.00
#
_symmetry.space_group_name_H-M   'P 1'
#
loop_
_entity.id
_entity.type
_entity.pdbx_description
1 polymer ?
#
loop_
_entity_poly.entity_id
_entity_poly.type
_entity_poly.pdbx_seq_one_letter_code
_entity_poly.pdbx_strand_id
1 'polypeptide(L)'
;MGSAHGDGIDLSIRQFGDAWRVMCTGGPAVSAAVEDGIEYIFSGLPISFFNVALLTGRGVSGDKLKSHADQACAWASDKDVPWLFVVTHEAFADGVDVVSILDNSGLTPMMALTGMVAEQVGPVTTFRTACSSPFPTTTPAVAGCWT
;
A
#
# COMPACT_ATOMS: atom_id res chain seq x y z
N MET A 1 9.74 -17.25 19.08
CA MET A 1 10.84 -17.11 18.12
C MET A 1 10.21 -17.24 16.74
N GLY A 2 9.68 -16.12 16.22
CA GLY A 2 9.02 -16.09 14.92
C GLY A 2 10.06 -16.37 13.83
N SER A 3 9.76 -17.28 12.92
CA SER A 3 10.61 -17.57 11.76
C SER A 3 10.69 -16.31 10.88
N ALA A 4 11.90 -15.94 10.43
CA ALA A 4 12.18 -14.73 9.64
C ALA A 4 11.28 -14.53 8.39
N HIS A 5 10.62 -15.59 7.91
CA HIS A 5 9.63 -15.54 6.84
C HIS A 5 8.29 -14.89 7.27
N GLY A 6 7.87 -15.11 8.52
CA GLY A 6 6.66 -14.48 9.08
C GLY A 6 6.82 -12.97 9.17
N ASP A 7 7.99 -12.51 9.61
CA ASP A 7 8.33 -11.10 9.74
C ASP A 7 8.33 -10.37 8.37
N GLY A 8 8.73 -11.06 7.28
CA GLY A 8 8.74 -10.50 5.94
C GLY A 8 7.33 -10.24 5.37
N ILE A 9 6.39 -11.15 5.63
CA ILE A 9 4.99 -10.99 5.20
C ILE A 9 4.34 -9.84 5.96
N ASP A 10 4.51 -9.79 7.28
CA ASP A 10 3.93 -8.75 8.12
C ASP A 10 4.50 -7.36 7.72
N LEU A 11 5.79 -7.29 7.39
CA LEU A 11 6.42 -6.09 6.84
C LEU A 11 5.83 -5.72 5.47
N SER A 12 5.59 -6.69 4.58
CA SER A 12 4.99 -6.42 3.27
C SER A 12 3.56 -5.89 3.40
N ILE A 13 2.74 -6.48 4.26
CA ILE A 13 1.36 -6.03 4.54
C ILE A 13 1.39 -4.59 5.08
N ARG A 14 2.29 -4.31 6.02
CA ARG A 14 2.46 -2.96 6.58
C ARG A 14 2.87 -1.96 5.51
N GLN A 15 3.87 -2.27 4.69
CA GLN A 15 4.31 -1.38 3.61
C GLN A 15 3.20 -1.12 2.60
N PHE A 16 2.38 -2.13 2.29
CA PHE A 16 1.21 -1.97 1.43
C PHE A 16 0.20 -0.99 2.05
N GLY A 17 -0.18 -1.18 3.31
CA GLY A 17 -1.08 -0.27 4.02
C GLY A 17 -0.54 1.17 4.08
N ASP A 18 0.74 1.34 4.44
CA ASP A 18 1.40 2.65 4.50
C ASP A 18 1.42 3.33 3.14
N ALA A 19 1.72 2.61 2.06
CA ALA A 19 1.66 3.14 0.70
C ALA A 19 0.24 3.59 0.32
N TRP A 20 -0.78 2.82 0.66
CA TRP A 20 -2.17 3.19 0.39
C TRP A 20 -2.62 4.43 1.15
N ARG A 21 -2.23 4.58 2.43
CA ARG A 21 -2.50 5.80 3.20
C ARG A 21 -1.90 7.03 2.52
N VAL A 22 -0.65 6.94 2.06
CA VAL A 22 0.02 8.04 1.36
C VAL A 22 -0.68 8.33 0.03
N MET A 23 -1.00 7.31 -0.78
CA MET A 23 -1.67 7.51 -2.06
C MET A 23 -3.07 8.12 -1.92
N CYS A 24 -3.82 7.74 -0.88
CA CYS A 24 -5.16 8.25 -0.62
C CYS A 24 -5.16 9.62 0.09
N THR A 25 -3.99 10.14 0.49
CA THR A 25 -3.87 11.44 1.15
C THR A 25 -4.39 12.55 0.21
N GLY A 26 -5.32 13.37 0.70
CA GLY A 26 -5.91 14.47 -0.06
C GLY A 26 -7.12 14.08 -0.92
N GLY A 27 -7.62 12.84 -0.79
CA GLY A 27 -8.88 12.43 -1.40
C GLY A 27 -10.10 13.25 -0.90
N PRO A 28 -11.20 13.28 -1.68
CA PRO A 28 -12.37 14.09 -1.36
C PRO A 28 -13.14 13.66 -0.11
N ALA A 29 -13.02 12.40 0.30
CA ALA A 29 -13.70 11.85 1.47
C ALA A 29 -12.81 10.82 2.18
N VAL A 30 -11.58 11.23 2.50
CA VAL A 30 -10.61 10.35 3.17
C VAL A 30 -11.19 9.83 4.48
N SER A 31 -11.23 8.51 4.62
CA SER A 31 -11.56 7.83 5.86
C SER A 31 -10.61 6.65 6.06
N ALA A 32 -10.16 6.48 7.30
CA ALA A 32 -9.30 5.38 7.67
C ALA A 32 -9.66 4.87 9.07
N ALA A 33 -9.63 3.56 9.25
CA ALA A 33 -9.92 2.90 10.52
C ALA A 33 -9.17 1.58 10.61
N VAL A 34 -8.97 1.08 11.83
CA VAL A 34 -8.46 -0.27 12.09
C VAL A 34 -9.41 -0.95 13.05
N GLU A 35 -9.98 -2.09 12.65
CA GLU A 35 -10.97 -2.81 13.44
C GLU A 35 -10.83 -4.33 13.22
N ASP A 36 -10.73 -5.10 14.31
CA ASP A 36 -10.55 -6.58 14.32
C ASP A 36 -9.57 -7.15 13.27
N GLY A 37 -8.42 -6.48 13.07
CA GLY A 37 -7.42 -6.95 12.11
C GLY A 37 -7.77 -6.66 10.65
N ILE A 38 -8.73 -5.78 10.39
CA ILE A 38 -8.96 -5.15 9.10
C ILE A 38 -8.54 -3.69 9.20
N GLU A 39 -7.78 -3.25 8.21
CA GLU A 39 -7.46 -1.84 8.02
C GLU A 39 -8.25 -1.28 6.84
N TYR A 40 -9.03 -0.22 7.09
CA TYR A 40 -9.80 0.50 6.09
C TYR A 40 -9.06 1.75 5.65
N ILE A 41 -8.90 1.95 4.34
CA ILE A 41 -8.24 3.12 3.74
C ILE A 41 -9.03 3.54 2.50
N PHE A 42 -9.93 4.51 2.65
CA PHE A 42 -10.80 4.98 1.57
C PHE A 42 -10.48 6.44 1.25
N SER A 43 -10.23 6.74 -0.02
CA SER A 43 -10.01 8.11 -0.51
C SER A 43 -11.32 8.85 -0.81
N GLY A 44 -12.38 8.10 -1.11
CA GLY A 44 -13.63 8.64 -1.66
C GLY A 44 -13.63 8.87 -3.17
N LEU A 45 -12.56 8.49 -3.87
CA LEU A 45 -12.53 8.54 -5.34
C LEU A 45 -13.39 7.41 -5.93
N PRO A 46 -14.05 7.61 -7.09
CA PRO A 46 -14.89 6.60 -7.74
C PRO A 46 -14.06 5.54 -8.49
N ILE A 47 -12.98 5.05 -7.88
CA ILE A 47 -12.04 4.07 -8.43
C ILE A 47 -11.70 3.08 -7.32
N SER A 48 -11.99 1.79 -7.52
CA SER A 48 -11.82 0.74 -6.51
C SER A 48 -10.41 0.68 -5.93
N PHE A 49 -9.40 0.93 -6.77
CA PHE A 49 -7.99 0.92 -6.38
C PHE A 49 -7.65 1.88 -5.23
N PHE A 50 -8.38 2.98 -5.06
CA PHE A 50 -8.13 3.97 -3.99
C PHE A 50 -9.04 3.81 -2.76
N ASN A 51 -9.76 2.69 -2.66
CA ASN A 51 -10.59 2.38 -1.51
C ASN A 51 -10.41 0.91 -1.15
N VAL A 52 -9.71 0.64 -0.05
CA VAL A 52 -9.34 -0.73 0.34
C VAL A 52 -9.73 -1.04 1.76
N ALA A 53 -10.15 -2.29 1.97
CA ALA A 53 -10.21 -2.94 3.27
C ALA A 53 -9.17 -4.07 3.26
N LEU A 54 -8.11 -3.93 4.05
CA LEU A 54 -6.93 -4.79 4.06
C LEU A 54 -6.95 -5.70 5.28
N LEU A 55 -6.94 -7.01 5.04
CA LEU A 55 -6.77 -8.00 6.11
C LEU A 55 -5.31 -8.01 6.59
N THR A 56 -5.09 -7.75 7.88
CA THR A 56 -3.75 -7.63 8.49
C THR A 56 -3.41 -8.78 9.45
N GLY A 57 -4.39 -9.62 9.80
CA GLY A 57 -4.21 -10.75 10.72
C GLY A 57 -3.47 -11.95 10.11
N ARG A 58 -2.99 -12.86 10.98
CA ARG A 58 -2.36 -14.14 10.62
C ARG A 58 -3.12 -15.33 11.18
N GLY A 59 -2.96 -16.49 10.55
CA GLY A 59 -3.63 -17.73 10.95
C GLY A 59 -5.16 -17.60 10.92
N VAL A 60 -5.67 -16.80 9.99
CA VAL A 60 -7.10 -16.49 9.89
C VAL A 60 -7.85 -17.76 9.47
N SER A 61 -8.78 -18.19 10.32
CA SER A 61 -9.68 -19.32 10.01
C SER A 61 -10.74 -18.92 8.98
N GLY A 62 -11.39 -19.91 8.36
CA GLY A 62 -12.47 -19.64 7.42
C GLY A 62 -13.63 -18.85 8.03
N ASP A 63 -14.05 -19.19 9.25
CA ASP A 63 -15.12 -18.47 9.96
C ASP A 63 -14.74 -17.01 10.24
N LYS A 64 -13.47 -16.78 10.63
CA LYS A 64 -12.98 -15.42 10.89
C LYS A 64 -12.88 -14.63 9.58
N LEU A 65 -12.44 -15.25 8.48
CA LEU A 65 -12.46 -14.63 7.15
C LEU A 65 -13.87 -14.21 6.73
N LYS A 66 -14.87 -15.07 6.92
CA LYS A 66 -16.26 -14.74 6.62
C LYS A 66 -16.73 -13.55 7.44
N SER A 67 -16.50 -13.58 8.76
CA SER A 67 -16.85 -12.47 9.66
C SER A 67 -16.20 -11.16 9.23
N HIS A 68 -14.93 -11.21 8.82
CA HIS A 68 -14.21 -10.04 8.34
C HIS A 68 -14.77 -9.49 7.01
N ALA A 69 -15.12 -10.37 6.07
CA ALA A 69 -15.73 -9.99 4.81
C ALA A 69 -17.08 -9.29 5.06
N ASP A 70 -17.92 -9.89 5.92
CA ASP A 70 -19.23 -9.32 6.28
C ASP A 70 -19.08 -7.96 6.98
N GLN A 71 -18.11 -7.82 7.88
CA GLN A 71 -17.77 -6.55 8.53
C GLN A 71 -17.27 -5.50 7.54
N ALA A 72 -16.42 -5.88 6.59
CA ALA A 72 -15.93 -4.95 5.56
C ALA A 72 -17.05 -4.47 4.64
N CYS A 73 -17.95 -5.37 4.24
CA CYS A 73 -19.16 -5.02 3.48
C CYS A 73 -20.06 -4.05 4.27
N ALA A 74 -20.26 -4.31 5.56
CA ALA A 74 -21.04 -3.41 6.42
C ALA A 74 -20.38 -2.02 6.53
N TRP A 75 -19.06 -1.97 6.73
CA TRP A 75 -18.30 -0.72 6.83
C TRP A 75 -18.37 0.12 5.55
N ALA A 76 -18.33 -0.53 4.37
CA ALA A 76 -18.36 0.14 3.08
C ALA A 76 -19.78 0.54 2.61
N SER A 77 -20.83 0.06 3.27
CA SER A 77 -22.22 0.18 2.81
C SER A 77 -22.74 1.61 2.64
N ASP A 78 -22.21 2.56 3.42
CA ASP A 78 -22.60 3.98 3.42
C ASP A 78 -21.61 4.87 2.64
N LYS A 79 -20.55 4.31 2.06
CA LYS A 79 -19.45 5.07 1.44
C LYS A 79 -19.70 5.45 -0.02
N ASP A 80 -20.64 4.78 -0.69
CA ASP A 80 -21.04 5.01 -2.10
C ASP A 80 -19.86 5.09 -3.09
N VAL A 81 -18.81 4.30 -2.86
CA VAL A 81 -17.65 4.20 -3.74
C VAL A 81 -17.28 2.74 -3.99
N PRO A 82 -16.77 2.41 -5.18
CA PRO A 82 -16.20 1.08 -5.42
C PRO A 82 -14.96 0.88 -4.55
N TRP A 83 -14.73 -0.35 -4.10
CA TRP A 83 -13.64 -0.69 -3.17
C TRP A 83 -13.12 -2.12 -3.39
N LEU A 84 -11.98 -2.44 -2.77
CA LEU A 84 -11.36 -3.76 -2.81
C LEU A 84 -11.20 -4.33 -1.40
N PHE A 85 -11.55 -5.61 -1.23
CA PHE A 85 -11.12 -6.38 -0.07
C PHE A 85 -9.80 -7.07 -0.39
N VAL A 86 -8.72 -6.67 0.29
CA VAL A 86 -7.37 -7.15 0.02
C VAL A 86 -6.98 -8.16 1.08
N VAL A 87 -6.62 -9.36 0.62
CA VAL A 87 -6.15 -10.47 1.46
C VAL A 87 -4.80 -10.97 0.96
N THR A 88 -4.03 -11.58 1.86
CA THR A 88 -2.74 -12.20 1.56
C THR A 88 -2.88 -13.71 1.73
N HIS A 89 -2.44 -14.51 0.76
CA HIS A 89 -2.63 -15.98 0.81
C HIS A 89 -2.00 -16.60 2.05
N GLU A 90 -0.87 -16.06 2.50
CA GLU A 90 -0.10 -16.50 3.66
C GLU A 90 -0.71 -16.08 5.01
N ALA A 91 -1.80 -15.30 4.99
CA ALA A 91 -2.52 -14.89 6.19
C ALA A 91 -3.43 -15.99 6.75
N PHE A 92 -3.76 -17.01 5.96
CA PHE A 92 -4.77 -18.00 6.28
C PHE A 92 -4.20 -19.25 6.98
N ALA A 93 -5.04 -19.89 7.78
CA ALA A 93 -4.77 -21.24 8.24
C ALA A 93 -4.78 -22.23 7.05
N ASP A 94 -4.08 -23.34 7.20
CA ASP A 94 -4.00 -24.37 6.15
C ASP A 94 -5.40 -24.90 5.76
N GLY A 95 -5.63 -25.05 4.46
CA GLY A 95 -6.86 -25.64 3.91
C GLY A 95 -8.06 -24.69 3.85
N VAL A 96 -7.90 -23.39 4.14
CA VAL A 96 -8.96 -22.40 3.98
C VAL A 96 -9.23 -22.12 2.50
N ASP A 97 -10.45 -22.37 2.04
CA ASP A 97 -10.92 -22.00 0.70
C ASP A 97 -11.38 -20.53 0.69
N VAL A 98 -10.40 -19.64 0.52
CA VAL A 98 -10.59 -18.18 0.54
C VAL A 98 -11.60 -17.73 -0.52
N VAL A 99 -11.53 -18.28 -1.74
CA VAL A 99 -12.37 -17.84 -2.85
C VAL A 99 -13.83 -18.19 -2.59
N SER A 100 -14.10 -19.45 -2.20
CA SER A 100 -15.47 -19.87 -1.91
C SER A 100 -16.07 -19.08 -0.74
N ILE A 101 -15.28 -18.82 0.30
CA ILE A 101 -15.78 -18.07 1.48
C ILE A 101 -16.13 -16.63 1.10
N LEU A 102 -15.27 -15.94 0.34
CA LEU A 102 -15.50 -14.54 -0.05
C LEU A 102 -16.64 -14.40 -1.06
N ASP A 103 -16.79 -15.36 -1.98
CA ASP A 103 -17.90 -15.38 -2.94
C ASP A 103 -19.26 -15.44 -2.21
N ASN A 104 -19.35 -16.23 -1.14
CA ASN A 104 -20.53 -16.31 -0.27
C ASN A 104 -20.84 -15.02 0.52
N SER A 105 -19.90 -14.08 0.58
CA SER A 105 -20.09 -12.73 1.17
C SER A 105 -20.30 -11.64 0.10
N GLY A 106 -20.49 -12.03 -1.17
CA GLY A 106 -20.75 -11.11 -2.29
C GLY A 106 -19.50 -10.45 -2.86
N LEU A 107 -18.31 -10.93 -2.51
CA LEU A 107 -17.04 -10.43 -3.02
C LEU A 107 -16.51 -11.34 -4.13
N THR A 108 -16.21 -10.77 -5.30
CA THR A 108 -15.67 -11.52 -6.44
C THR A 108 -14.17 -11.28 -6.58
N PRO A 109 -13.36 -12.33 -6.82
CA PRO A 109 -11.94 -12.17 -7.13
C PRO A 109 -11.72 -11.26 -8.34
N MET A 110 -10.84 -10.27 -8.21
CA MET A 110 -10.56 -9.30 -9.28
C MET A 110 -9.17 -9.47 -9.88
N MET A 111 -8.12 -9.40 -9.06
CA MET A 111 -6.73 -9.51 -9.49
C MET A 111 -5.84 -10.04 -8.38
N ALA A 112 -4.76 -10.73 -8.75
CA ALA A 112 -3.69 -11.07 -7.83
C ALA A 112 -2.63 -9.95 -7.82
N LEU A 113 -2.18 -9.58 -6.63
CA LEU A 113 -1.07 -8.66 -6.43
C LEU A 113 0.10 -9.41 -5.83
N THR A 114 1.30 -9.17 -6.32
CA THR A 114 2.52 -9.74 -5.72
C THR A 114 2.98 -8.85 -4.57
N GLY A 115 2.98 -9.39 -3.35
CA GLY A 115 3.61 -8.74 -2.21
C GLY A 115 5.11 -8.57 -2.45
N MET A 116 5.63 -7.38 -2.16
CA MET A 116 7.06 -7.09 -2.20
C MET A 116 7.44 -6.35 -0.93
N VAL A 117 8.62 -6.69 -0.40
CA VAL A 117 9.26 -5.93 0.67
C VAL A 117 10.28 -5.01 0.04
N ALA A 118 10.12 -3.71 0.23
CA ALA A 118 11.14 -2.73 -0.11
C ALA A 118 12.12 -2.58 1.06
N GLU A 119 13.41 -2.59 0.76
CA GLU A 119 14.41 -2.19 1.74
C GLU A 119 14.25 -0.70 2.06
N GLN A 120 14.50 -0.33 3.32
CA GLN A 120 14.50 1.07 3.71
C GLN A 120 15.67 1.79 3.03
N VAL A 121 15.35 2.66 2.07
CA VAL A 121 16.33 3.59 1.52
C VAL A 121 16.43 4.77 2.51
N GLY A 122 17.45 4.77 3.36
CA GLY A 122 17.70 5.87 4.29
C GLY A 122 17.96 7.19 3.54
N PRO A 123 17.79 8.36 4.18
CA PRO A 123 18.25 9.61 3.58
C PRO A 123 19.76 9.50 3.33
N VAL A 124 20.20 9.86 2.13
CA VAL A 124 21.64 9.94 1.80
C VAL A 124 22.28 10.92 2.78
N THR A 125 22.89 10.40 3.83
CA THR A 125 23.48 11.21 4.92
C THR A 125 24.87 11.73 4.54
N THR A 126 25.28 11.56 3.29
CA THR A 126 26.50 12.16 2.74
C THR A 126 26.14 13.23 1.72
N PHE A 127 25.72 14.40 2.20
CA PHE A 127 26.20 15.62 1.56
C PHE A 127 27.71 15.65 1.77
N ARG A 128 28.47 15.01 0.88
CA ARG A 128 29.86 15.40 0.70
C ARG A 128 29.81 16.75 0.00
N THR A 129 29.92 17.83 0.77
CA THR A 129 30.25 19.16 0.25
C THR A 129 31.61 19.05 -0.43
N ALA A 130 31.61 18.63 -1.68
CA ALA A 130 32.76 18.58 -2.56
C ALA A 130 32.29 18.76 -4.00
N CYS A 131 31.48 19.79 -4.23
CA CYS A 131 31.42 20.41 -5.55
C CYS A 131 31.85 21.87 -5.40
N SER A 132 33.11 22.06 -5.00
CA SER A 132 33.85 23.28 -5.28
C SER A 132 34.86 22.95 -6.38
N SER A 133 34.34 22.69 -7.59
CA SER A 133 35.15 22.86 -8.80
C SER A 133 35.07 24.35 -9.14
N PRO A 134 36.19 25.10 -9.14
CA PRO A 134 36.16 26.47 -9.62
C PRO A 134 35.78 26.45 -11.10
N PHE A 135 34.68 27.12 -11.41
CA PHE A 135 34.26 27.41 -12.78
C PHE A 135 35.43 28.08 -13.52
N PRO A 136 35.95 27.53 -14.62
CA PRO A 136 36.98 28.22 -15.38
C PRO A 136 36.36 29.50 -15.94
N THR A 137 36.82 30.64 -15.44
CA THR A 137 36.47 31.95 -15.98
C THR A 137 37.24 32.12 -17.29
N THR A 138 36.68 31.63 -18.39
CA THR A 138 37.19 32.02 -19.71
C THR A 138 36.58 33.38 -20.05
N THR A 139 37.36 34.43 -19.79
CA THR A 139 37.14 35.77 -20.34
C THR A 139 37.04 35.66 -21.87
N PRO A 140 35.94 36.08 -22.52
CA PRO A 140 35.97 36.25 -23.96
C PRO A 140 36.85 37.47 -24.28
N ALA A 141 37.96 37.22 -24.97
CA ALA A 141 38.76 38.28 -25.57
C ALA A 141 37.91 39.05 -26.58
N VAL A 142 37.77 40.35 -26.34
CA VAL A 142 37.24 41.29 -27.32
C VAL A 142 38.30 41.46 -28.41
N ALA A 143 37.98 41.07 -29.64
CA ALA A 143 38.68 41.52 -30.82
C ALA A 143 37.64 41.80 -31.91
N GLY A 144 37.40 43.08 -32.16
CA GLY A 144 36.62 43.53 -33.29
C GLY A 144 37.39 43.38 -34.61
N CYS A 145 36.65 43.29 -35.70
CA CYS A 145 36.96 43.97 -36.95
C CYS A 145 35.68 44.06 -37.79
N TRP A 146 35.32 45.30 -38.10
CA TRP A 146 34.36 45.66 -39.14
C TRP A 146 35.07 45.60 -40.49
N THR A 147 34.42 45.00 -41.50
CA THR A 147 34.18 45.56 -42.84
C THR A 147 33.12 44.70 -43.52
#